data_AF-M4RVI7-F1
#
_entry.id   AF-M4RVI7-F1
#
_cell.length_a   1.000
_cell.length_b   1.000
_cell.length_c   1.000
_cell.angle_alpha   90.00
_cell.angle_beta   90.00
_cell.angle_gamma   90.00
#
_symmetry.space_group_name_H-M   'P 1'
#
loop_
_entity.id
_entity.type
_entity.pdbx_description
1 polymer ?
#
loop_
_entity_poly.entity_id
_entity_poly.type
_entity_poly.pdbx_seq_one_letter_code
_entity_poly.pdbx_strand_id
1 'polypeptide(L)'
;MVYVIFLIVTLPAAHVLSKIQLPKGVSVSGISGTIWNGHAQRAQAKGFPISDVNWTLSFFPLVLGKISADINAGNMRDVAQISASGLVSFKGQHLKVENLLAYIPANLAISLLPLPIPIEADGRFKVELNRVDYEAGCQTFTGKRSMVECQFYRCNRSH
;
A
#
# COMPACT_ATOMS: atom_id res chain seq x y z
N MET A 1 -15.07 -31.33 5.41
CA MET A 1 -15.12 -29.85 5.49
C MET A 1 -13.76 -29.21 5.82
N VAL A 2 -12.87 -29.87 6.58
CA VAL A 2 -11.52 -29.36 6.91
C VAL A 2 -10.62 -29.16 5.67
N TYR A 3 -10.77 -30.01 4.65
CA TYR A 3 -9.93 -29.97 3.44
C TYR A 3 -10.02 -28.64 2.67
N VAL A 4 -11.22 -28.05 2.55
CA VAL A 4 -11.41 -26.77 1.84
C VAL A 4 -10.77 -25.61 2.61
N ILE A 5 -10.90 -25.61 3.93
CA ILE A 5 -10.29 -24.60 4.79
C ILE A 5 -8.76 -24.65 4.66
N PHE A 6 -8.18 -25.86 4.69
CA PHE A 6 -6.75 -26.05 4.52
C PHE A 6 -6.27 -25.50 3.17
N LEU A 7 -6.98 -25.81 2.08
CA LEU A 7 -6.65 -25.34 0.73
C LEU A 7 -6.61 -23.81 0.62
N ILE A 8 -7.53 -23.13 1.32
CA ILE A 8 -7.57 -21.66 1.35
C ILE A 8 -6.43 -21.10 2.22
N VAL A 9 -6.14 -21.74 3.36
CA VAL A 9 -5.07 -21.31 4.28
C VAL A 9 -3.67 -21.53 3.69
N THR A 10 -3.47 -22.58 2.91
CA THR A 10 -2.17 -22.91 2.31
C THR A 10 -2.02 -22.44 0.86
N LEU A 11 -2.93 -21.59 0.38
CA LEU A 11 -2.92 -21.17 -1.02
C LEU A 11 -1.62 -20.41 -1.32
N PRO A 12 -0.75 -20.91 -2.22
CA PRO A 12 0.52 -20.26 -2.53
C PRO A 12 0.29 -18.92 -3.21
N ALA A 13 0.91 -17.85 -2.71
CA ALA A 13 0.71 -16.52 -3.26
C ALA A 13 1.13 -16.42 -4.73
N ALA A 14 2.19 -17.15 -5.11
CA ALA A 14 2.73 -17.14 -6.47
C ALA A 14 1.69 -17.56 -7.52
N HIS A 15 0.86 -18.57 -7.22
CA HIS A 15 -0.15 -19.08 -8.15
C HIS A 15 -1.34 -18.13 -8.31
N VAL A 16 -1.66 -17.38 -7.26
CA VAL A 16 -2.75 -16.40 -7.26
C VAL A 16 -2.31 -15.14 -7.98
N LEU A 17 -1.16 -14.59 -7.58
CA LEU A 17 -0.61 -13.36 -8.16
C LEU A 17 -0.24 -13.53 -9.65
N SER A 18 0.14 -14.73 -10.10
CA SER A 18 0.38 -14.99 -11.52
C SER A 18 -0.90 -15.04 -12.37
N LYS A 19 -2.05 -15.31 -11.75
CA LYS A 19 -3.35 -15.38 -12.44
C LYS A 19 -4.09 -14.03 -12.45
N ILE A 20 -3.76 -13.14 -11.53
CA ILE A 20 -4.34 -11.79 -11.48
C ILE A 20 -3.56 -10.90 -12.46
N GLN A 21 -4.30 -10.15 -13.28
CA GLN A 21 -3.68 -9.12 -14.11
C GLN A 21 -3.28 -7.95 -13.21
N LEU A 22 -1.98 -7.80 -12.95
CA LEU A 22 -1.47 -6.61 -12.27
C LEU A 22 -1.68 -5.38 -13.17
N PRO A 23 -1.92 -4.19 -12.59
CA PRO A 23 -2.03 -2.95 -13.36
C PRO A 23 -0.79 -2.71 -14.21
N LYS A 24 -0.96 -2.05 -15.37
CA LYS A 24 0.18 -1.67 -16.23
C LYS A 24 1.18 -0.85 -15.42
N GLY A 25 2.45 -1.28 -15.45
CA GLY A 25 3.53 -0.67 -14.68
C GLY A 25 3.76 -1.27 -13.29
N VAL A 26 2.99 -2.30 -12.88
CA VAL A 26 3.28 -3.07 -11.67
C VAL A 26 3.78 -4.47 -12.06
N SER A 27 4.97 -4.84 -11.60
CA SER A 27 5.50 -6.21 -11.75
C SER A 27 6.02 -6.71 -10.42
N VAL A 28 5.89 -8.00 -10.16
CA VAL A 28 6.36 -8.64 -8.92
C VAL A 28 7.09 -9.93 -9.29
N SER A 29 8.20 -10.19 -8.62
CA SER A 29 9.09 -11.31 -8.89
C SER A 29 9.66 -11.87 -7.59
N GLY A 30 10.03 -13.16 -7.60
CA GLY A 30 10.51 -13.86 -6.41
C GLY A 30 9.44 -14.00 -5.33
N ILE A 31 8.20 -14.31 -5.71
CA ILE A 31 7.09 -14.51 -4.77
C ILE A 31 7.26 -15.86 -4.05
N SER A 32 7.13 -15.84 -2.73
CA SER A 32 7.24 -16.99 -1.84
C SER A 32 6.21 -16.89 -0.71
N GLY A 33 5.89 -18.02 -0.07
CA GLY A 33 4.88 -18.09 0.98
C GLY A 33 3.43 -18.22 0.47
N THR A 34 2.48 -17.91 1.35
CA THR A 34 1.04 -18.03 1.10
C THR A 34 0.38 -16.68 0.86
N ILE A 35 -0.87 -16.67 0.42
CA ILE A 35 -1.67 -15.42 0.36
C ILE A 35 -1.80 -14.73 1.72
N TRP A 36 -1.58 -15.47 2.82
CA TRP A 36 -1.67 -14.96 4.18
C TRP A 36 -0.35 -14.37 4.64
N ASN A 37 0.71 -15.15 4.62
CA ASN A 37 2.04 -14.69 4.95
C ASN A 37 2.95 -14.98 3.76
N GLY A 38 3.28 -13.93 3.03
CA GLY A 38 4.04 -14.02 1.80
C GLY A 38 5.08 -12.93 1.69
N HIS A 39 6.04 -13.20 0.82
CA HIS A 39 7.19 -12.37 0.56
C HIS A 39 7.44 -12.31 -0.95
N ALA A 40 7.74 -11.13 -1.47
CA ALA A 40 8.21 -10.91 -2.82
C ALA A 40 9.56 -10.22 -2.77
N GLN A 41 10.56 -10.86 -3.36
CA GLN A 41 11.93 -10.36 -3.39
C GLN A 41 12.05 -9.01 -4.12
N ARG A 42 11.30 -8.83 -5.22
CA ARG A 42 11.32 -7.57 -5.98
C ARG A 42 9.98 -7.28 -6.62
N ALA A 43 9.45 -6.10 -6.30
CA ALA A 43 8.35 -5.48 -6.99
C ALA A 43 8.85 -4.27 -7.80
N GLN A 44 8.12 -3.87 -8.82
CA GLN A 44 8.27 -2.59 -9.49
C GLN A 44 6.91 -1.94 -9.57
N ALA A 45 6.83 -0.65 -9.24
CA ALA A 45 5.63 0.15 -9.38
C ALA A 45 5.97 1.40 -10.20
N LYS A 46 5.34 1.55 -11.38
CA LYS A 46 5.55 2.68 -12.31
C LYS A 46 7.03 2.98 -12.61
N GLY A 47 7.85 1.94 -12.72
CA GLY A 47 9.29 2.05 -13.01
C GLY A 47 10.20 2.17 -11.77
N PHE A 48 9.63 2.24 -10.56
CA PHE A 48 10.40 2.27 -9.32
C PHE A 48 10.59 0.86 -8.76
N PRO A 49 11.83 0.37 -8.63
CA PRO A 49 12.09 -0.91 -7.99
C PRO A 49 11.89 -0.80 -6.47
N ILE A 50 11.17 -1.77 -5.92
CA ILE A 50 10.91 -1.93 -4.50
C ILE A 50 11.36 -3.35 -4.14
N SER A 51 12.38 -3.45 -3.31
CA SER A 51 12.90 -4.70 -2.77
C SER A 51 12.03 -5.18 -1.61
N ASP A 52 12.09 -6.50 -1.34
CA ASP A 52 11.66 -7.10 -0.07
C ASP A 52 10.26 -6.67 0.40
N VAL A 53 9.24 -7.01 -0.40
CA VAL A 53 7.83 -6.75 -0.06
C VAL A 53 7.27 -7.94 0.70
N ASN A 54 6.95 -7.73 1.97
CA ASN A 54 6.34 -8.69 2.85
C ASN A 54 4.90 -8.27 3.13
N TRP A 55 3.98 -9.24 3.15
CA TRP A 55 2.60 -9.00 3.57
C TRP A 55 2.14 -10.08 4.54
N THR A 56 1.34 -9.67 5.52
CA THR A 56 0.69 -10.55 6.50
C THR A 56 -0.78 -10.22 6.60
N LEU A 57 -1.64 -11.07 6.05
CA LEU A 57 -3.08 -10.99 6.13
C LEU A 57 -3.60 -11.70 7.39
N SER A 58 -4.45 -11.00 8.13
CA SER A 58 -5.07 -11.50 9.36
C SER A 58 -6.31 -12.34 9.05
N PHE A 59 -6.35 -13.56 9.57
CA PHE A 59 -7.47 -14.49 9.37
C PHE A 59 -8.72 -14.10 10.18
N PHE A 60 -8.56 -13.70 11.45
CA PHE A 60 -9.69 -13.38 12.35
C PHE A 60 -10.61 -12.28 11.81
N PRO A 61 -10.09 -11.12 11.34
CA PRO A 61 -10.93 -10.09 10.74
C PRO A 61 -11.74 -10.63 9.54
N LEU A 62 -11.19 -11.57 8.77
CA LEU A 62 -11.84 -12.08 7.57
C LEU A 62 -13.13 -12.85 7.91
N VAL A 63 -13.12 -13.59 9.02
CA VAL A 63 -14.32 -14.26 9.56
C VAL A 63 -15.43 -13.26 9.90
N LEU A 64 -15.05 -12.03 10.26
CA LEU A 64 -15.97 -10.91 10.53
C LEU A 64 -16.32 -10.08 9.27
N GLY A 65 -15.92 -10.54 8.08
CA GLY A 65 -16.14 -9.83 6.81
C GLY A 65 -15.23 -8.61 6.63
N LYS A 66 -14.10 -8.55 7.33
CA LYS A 66 -13.09 -7.50 7.22
C LYS A 66 -11.75 -8.07 6.74
N ILE A 67 -11.22 -7.57 5.66
CA ILE A 67 -9.86 -7.91 5.21
C ILE A 67 -8.89 -7.00 5.99
N SER A 68 -7.79 -7.52 6.51
CA SER A 68 -6.78 -6.71 7.20
C SER A 68 -5.39 -7.28 6.94
N ALA A 69 -4.54 -6.52 6.25
CA ALA A 69 -3.21 -6.89 5.81
C ALA A 69 -2.18 -5.88 6.30
N ASP A 70 -1.16 -6.37 7.00
CA ASP A 70 0.06 -5.61 7.29
C ASP A 70 1.01 -5.74 6.11
N ILE A 71 1.50 -4.62 5.58
CA ILE A 71 2.37 -4.59 4.41
C ILE A 71 3.66 -3.88 4.81
N ASN A 72 4.79 -4.50 4.55
CA ASN A 72 6.12 -3.94 4.74
C ASN A 72 6.94 -4.13 3.46
N ALA A 73 7.36 -3.04 2.85
CA ALA A 73 8.12 -3.00 1.62
C ALA A 73 9.46 -2.31 1.85
N GLY A 74 10.52 -2.88 1.31
CA GLY A 74 11.87 -2.33 1.38
C GLY A 74 12.49 -2.38 2.77
N ASN A 75 13.72 -1.89 2.86
CA ASN A 75 14.47 -1.84 4.10
C ASN A 75 14.44 -0.42 4.66
N MET A 76 13.78 -0.22 5.81
CA MET A 76 13.73 1.11 6.46
C MET A 76 15.12 1.64 6.84
N ARG A 77 16.11 0.77 7.04
CA ARG A 77 17.49 1.16 7.34
C ARG A 77 18.27 1.58 6.11
N ASP A 78 17.84 1.16 4.92
CA ASP A 78 18.45 1.57 3.67
C ASP A 78 17.89 2.92 3.23
N VAL A 79 18.77 3.92 3.17
CA VAL A 79 18.42 5.30 2.82
C VAL A 79 18.30 5.48 1.31
N ALA A 80 18.93 4.61 0.52
CA ALA A 80 18.93 4.66 -0.94
C ALA A 80 17.70 3.96 -1.56
N GLN A 81 16.94 3.21 -0.76
CA GLN A 81 15.78 2.45 -1.21
C GLN A 81 14.46 3.06 -0.76
N ILE A 82 13.41 2.82 -1.54
CA ILE A 82 12.04 3.10 -1.13
C ILE A 82 11.67 2.08 -0.06
N SER A 83 11.14 2.56 1.07
CA SER A 83 10.58 1.70 2.09
C SER A 83 9.20 2.18 2.51
N ALA A 84 8.27 1.29 2.72
CA ALA A 84 6.92 1.62 3.18
C ALA A 84 6.40 0.54 4.13
N SER A 85 5.75 0.95 5.21
CA SER A 85 5.01 0.05 6.10
C SER A 85 3.63 0.60 6.37
N GLY A 86 2.64 -0.26 6.56
CA GLY A 86 1.33 0.16 7.02
C GLY A 86 0.33 -0.98 7.11
N LEU A 87 -0.72 -0.76 7.90
CA LEU A 87 -1.83 -1.68 8.03
C LEU A 87 -2.96 -1.24 7.11
N VAL A 88 -3.32 -2.09 6.16
CA VAL A 88 -4.45 -1.87 5.25
C VAL A 88 -5.60 -2.76 5.69
N SER A 89 -6.77 -2.17 5.90
CA SER A 89 -7.99 -2.85 6.28
C SER A 89 -9.13 -2.49 5.34
N PHE A 90 -9.93 -3.46 4.93
CA PHE A 90 -11.04 -3.26 4.02
C PHE A 90 -12.30 -3.94 4.56
N LYS A 91 -13.41 -3.21 4.62
CA LYS A 91 -14.72 -3.73 5.05
C LYS A 91 -15.80 -3.19 4.12
N GLY A 92 -16.38 -4.06 3.28
CA GLY A 92 -17.42 -3.66 2.33
C GLY A 92 -16.90 -2.70 1.26
N GLN A 93 -17.09 -1.40 1.44
CA GLN A 93 -16.58 -0.33 0.56
C GLN A 93 -15.68 0.68 1.31
N HIS A 94 -15.39 0.42 2.59
CA HIS A 94 -14.51 1.24 3.42
C HIS A 94 -13.10 0.64 3.42
N LEU A 95 -12.16 1.37 2.84
CA LEU A 95 -10.73 1.11 2.89
C LEU A 95 -10.12 2.01 3.97
N LYS A 96 -9.59 1.39 5.02
CA LYS A 96 -8.90 2.04 6.11
C LYS A 96 -7.42 1.70 6.06
N VAL A 97 -6.57 2.70 6.02
CA VAL A 97 -5.11 2.53 6.12
C VAL A 97 -4.66 3.17 7.43
N GLU A 98 -3.88 2.46 8.24
CA GLU A 98 -3.41 2.93 9.54
C GLU A 98 -1.88 2.82 9.62
N ASN A 99 -1.27 3.77 10.32
CA ASN A 99 0.17 3.83 10.57
C ASN A 99 1.00 3.68 9.29
N LEU A 100 0.59 4.36 8.22
CA LEU A 100 1.34 4.34 6.98
C LEU A 100 2.58 5.20 7.13
N LEU A 101 3.73 4.56 7.04
CA LEU A 101 5.04 5.18 7.10
C LEU A 101 5.78 4.84 5.82
N ALA A 102 6.03 5.83 4.99
CA ALA A 102 6.77 5.68 3.75
C ALA A 102 7.99 6.59 3.75
N TYR A 103 9.11 6.08 3.26
CA TYR A 103 10.33 6.82 3.04
C TYR A 103 10.71 6.75 1.57
N ILE A 104 10.91 7.93 0.98
CA ILE A 104 11.23 8.08 -0.42
C ILE A 104 12.58 8.81 -0.53
N PRO A 105 13.60 8.19 -1.14
CA PRO A 105 14.87 8.85 -1.44
C PRO A 105 14.65 10.15 -2.23
N ALA A 106 15.36 11.22 -1.88
CA ALA A 106 15.13 12.52 -2.48
C ALA A 106 15.38 12.55 -3.99
N ASN A 107 16.38 11.82 -4.48
CA ASN A 107 16.66 11.61 -5.91
C ASN A 107 15.45 11.01 -6.67
N LEU A 108 14.73 10.06 -6.08
CA LEU A 108 13.54 9.46 -6.69
C LEU A 108 12.32 10.40 -6.64
N ALA A 109 12.15 11.13 -5.53
CA ALA A 109 11.10 12.13 -5.41
C ALA A 109 11.28 13.27 -6.42
N ILE A 110 12.50 13.77 -6.59
CA ILE A 110 12.83 14.81 -7.57
C ILE A 110 12.52 14.34 -8.99
N SER A 111 12.80 13.07 -9.33
CA SER A 111 12.45 12.52 -10.65
C SER A 111 10.95 12.49 -10.95
N LEU A 112 10.08 12.57 -9.92
CA LEU A 112 8.62 12.59 -10.07
C LEU A 112 8.07 14.01 -10.22
N LEU A 113 8.81 15.03 -9.82
CA LEU A 113 8.37 16.42 -9.87
C LEU A 113 9.08 17.17 -11.02
N PRO A 114 8.36 17.92 -11.86
CA PRO A 114 8.99 18.83 -12.80
C PRO A 114 9.52 20.05 -12.04
N LEU A 115 10.70 19.90 -11.41
CA LEU A 115 11.33 20.99 -10.67
C LEU A 115 12.05 21.92 -11.66
N PRO A 116 11.77 23.23 -11.64
CA PRO A 116 12.37 24.20 -12.56
C PRO A 116 13.84 24.54 -12.25
N ILE A 117 14.39 23.98 -11.16
CA ILE A 117 15.76 24.22 -10.69
C ILE A 117 16.39 22.91 -10.19
N PRO A 118 17.67 22.64 -10.50
CA PRO A 118 18.39 21.49 -9.96
C PRO A 118 18.67 21.73 -8.47
N ILE A 119 18.03 20.96 -7.61
CA ILE A 119 18.29 20.95 -6.17
C ILE A 119 18.98 19.64 -5.80
N GLU A 120 20.18 19.74 -5.23
CA GLU A 120 20.81 18.61 -4.54
C GLU A 120 20.16 18.50 -3.17
N ALA A 121 19.08 17.72 -3.10
CA ALA A 121 18.46 17.39 -1.82
C ALA A 121 19.10 16.12 -1.28
N ASP A 122 19.97 16.27 -0.28
CA ASP A 122 20.49 15.13 0.46
C ASP A 122 19.45 14.60 1.45
N GLY A 123 19.28 13.27 1.47
CA GLY A 123 18.43 12.58 2.44
C GLY A 123 17.19 11.92 1.85
N ARG A 124 16.14 11.78 2.68
CA ARG A 124 14.92 11.05 2.35
C ARG A 124 13.68 11.78 2.87
N PHE A 125 12.63 11.77 2.06
CA PHE A 125 11.32 12.28 2.45
C PHE A 125 10.61 11.23 3.32
N LYS A 126 10.31 11.58 4.56
CA LYS A 126 9.47 10.79 5.46
C LYS A 126 8.01 11.23 5.30
N VAL A 127 7.15 10.29 4.94
CA VAL A 127 5.71 10.45 4.88
C VAL A 127 5.11 9.58 5.96
N GLU A 128 4.44 10.21 6.93
CA GLU A 128 3.80 9.52 8.05
C GLU A 128 2.32 9.91 8.08
N LEU A 129 1.45 8.92 7.99
CA LEU A 129 0.00 9.06 7.98
C LEU A 129 -0.59 8.13 9.03
N ASN A 130 -1.17 8.72 10.07
CA ASN A 130 -1.73 7.96 11.20
C ASN A 130 -2.93 7.13 10.77
N ARG A 131 -3.85 7.72 10.01
CA ARG A 131 -5.06 7.07 9.53
C ARG A 131 -5.57 7.73 8.27
N VAL A 132 -5.92 6.91 7.29
CA VAL A 132 -6.68 7.28 6.11
C VAL A 132 -7.92 6.41 6.10
N ASP A 133 -9.09 7.03 6.02
CA ASP A 133 -10.36 6.33 5.84
C ASP A 133 -10.92 6.75 4.49
N TYR A 134 -11.14 5.77 3.63
CA TYR A 134 -11.63 5.97 2.28
C TYR A 134 -12.88 5.14 2.08
N GLU A 135 -14.03 5.80 2.01
CA GLU A 135 -15.29 5.19 1.65
C GLU A 135 -15.57 5.51 0.19
N ALA A 136 -15.91 4.51 -0.63
CA ALA A 136 -16.29 4.71 -2.02
C ALA A 136 -17.56 5.59 -2.10
N GLY A 137 -17.36 6.92 -2.10
CA GLY A 137 -18.43 7.91 -2.05
C GLY A 137 -18.09 9.24 -1.34
N CYS A 138 -17.08 9.29 -0.46
CA CYS A 138 -16.70 10.53 0.24
C CYS A 138 -15.24 10.54 0.67
N GLN A 139 -14.49 11.59 0.29
CA GLN A 139 -13.08 11.75 0.62
C GLN A 139 -12.96 12.59 1.89
N THR A 140 -12.53 12.01 3.01
CA THR A 140 -12.17 12.77 4.22
C THR A 140 -10.67 12.60 4.50
N PHE A 141 -9.89 13.51 3.93
CA PHE A 141 -8.47 13.68 4.26
C PHE A 141 -8.34 14.41 5.60
N THR A 142 -8.34 13.68 6.71
CA THR A 142 -8.07 14.26 8.03
C THR A 142 -6.56 14.35 8.26
N GLY A 143 -5.92 15.32 7.60
CA GLY A 143 -4.58 15.77 7.94
C GLY A 143 -4.67 16.96 8.91
N LYS A 144 -4.01 16.89 10.06
CA LYS A 144 -3.79 18.08 10.90
C LYS A 144 -2.87 19.05 10.15
N ARG A 145 -3.45 19.98 9.40
CA ARG A 145 -2.84 21.29 9.12
C ARG A 145 -3.78 22.37 9.64
N SER A 146 -3.22 23.22 10.48
CA SER A 146 -3.85 24.44 10.98
C SER A 146 -4.34 25.28 9.79
N MET A 147 -5.62 25.67 9.84
CA MET A 147 -6.34 26.64 9.00
C MET A 147 -6.13 26.53 7.49
N VAL A 148 -7.10 25.94 6.77
CA VAL A 148 -8.03 26.67 5.87
C VAL A 148 -9.29 25.80 5.69
N GLU A 149 -10.45 26.40 5.98
CA GLU A 149 -11.80 25.93 5.66
C GLU A 149 -11.90 25.43 4.21
N CYS A 150 -12.33 24.20 3.98
CA CYS A 150 -12.77 23.73 2.65
C CYS A 150 -14.05 22.93 2.80
N GLN A 151 -15.15 23.65 2.89
CA GLN A 151 -16.51 23.14 2.75
C GLN A 151 -16.80 22.95 1.25
N PHE A 152 -16.57 21.74 0.72
CA PHE A 152 -17.04 21.36 -0.61
C PHE A 152 -18.14 20.31 -0.51
N TYR A 153 -19.37 20.79 -0.33
CA TYR A 153 -20.58 20.09 -0.73
C TYR A 153 -20.73 20.20 -2.25
N ARG A 154 -20.63 19.08 -2.98
CA ARG A 154 -21.52 18.78 -4.12
C ARG A 154 -21.33 17.34 -4.60
N CYS A 155 -22.25 16.49 -4.15
CA CYS A 155 -22.56 15.23 -4.81
C CYS A 155 -23.63 15.56 -5.85
N ASN A 156 -23.34 15.41 -7.16
CA ASN A 156 -24.36 15.46 -8.20
C ASN A 156 -24.45 14.08 -8.84
N ARG A 157 -25.59 13.41 -8.62
CA ARG A 157 -25.97 12.13 -9.19
C ARG A 157 -26.88 12.44 -10.39
N SER A 158 -26.38 12.33 -11.62
CA SER A 158 -27.21 12.42 -12.82
C SER A 158 -27.84 11.06 -13.10
N HIS A 159 -29.17 11.00 -13.00
CA HIS A 159 -30.01 10.05 -13.73
C HIS A 159 -30.47 10.70 -15.04
#